data_AF-A0AA43QUM7-F1
#
_entry.id   AF-A0AA43QUM7-F1
#
_cell.length_a   1.000
_cell.length_b   1.000
_cell.length_c   1.000
_cell.angle_alpha   90.00
_cell.angle_beta   90.00
_cell.angle_gamma   90.00
#
_symmetry.space_group_name_H-M   'P 1'
#
loop_
_entity.id
_entity.type
_entity.pdbx_description
1 polymer ?
#
loop_
_entity_poly.entity_id
_entity_poly.type
_entity_poly.pdbx_seq_one_letter_code
_entity_poly.pdbx_strand_id
1 'polypeptide(L)'
;MAPPPTYYSPSAILTDAEKVPTTFSLELPDPPPHPLPLPLWLSTLLAVQRVNAPASSTNPTATTTTTLATLDIPPAIAGAKQLNALRADARVVDLRGLCANWFDLAGRVLELWAFKLRAAEIADHAHNPRGAPPEFTQRLDEREMARKCIFHILVVLFFGLVGRL
;
A
#
# COMPACT_ATOMS: atom_id res chain seq x y z
N MET A 1 3.59 -8.75 19.38
CA MET A 1 3.83 -7.43 18.77
C MET A 1 5.28 -7.38 18.36
N ALA A 2 5.60 -7.58 17.08
CA ALA A 2 6.99 -7.43 16.63
C ALA A 2 7.40 -5.96 16.79
N PRO A 3 8.62 -5.66 17.26
CA PRO A 3 9.09 -4.28 17.35
C PRO A 3 9.05 -3.63 15.96
N PRO A 4 8.68 -2.33 15.85
CA PRO A 4 8.72 -1.64 14.58
C PRO A 4 10.14 -1.72 14.00
N PRO A 5 10.30 -1.92 12.68
CA PRO A 5 11.61 -2.06 12.07
C PRO A 5 12.43 -0.80 12.36
N THR A 6 13.53 -0.97 13.10
CA THR A 6 14.45 0.13 13.36
C THR A 6 15.32 0.35 12.12
N TYR A 7 15.62 1.61 11.81
CA TYR A 7 16.37 1.99 10.60
C TYR A 7 17.71 1.24 10.44
N TYR A 8 18.37 0.93 11.56
CA TYR A 8 19.67 0.23 11.56
C TYR A 8 19.56 -1.29 11.76
N SER A 9 18.36 -1.87 11.81
CA SER A 9 18.20 -3.32 11.94
C SER A 9 18.59 -4.02 10.63
N PRO A 10 19.57 -4.95 10.64
CA PRO A 10 19.95 -5.69 9.45
C PRO A 10 18.77 -6.45 8.83
N SER A 11 17.91 -7.04 9.66
CA SER A 11 16.72 -7.78 9.19
C SER A 11 15.74 -6.86 8.47
N ALA A 12 15.59 -5.61 8.93
CA ALA A 12 14.73 -4.62 8.28
C ALA A 12 15.27 -4.22 6.90
N ILE A 13 16.58 -3.99 6.80
CA ILE A 13 17.28 -3.65 5.54
C ILE A 13 17.16 -4.79 4.53
N LEU A 14 17.38 -6.04 4.97
CA LEU A 14 17.26 -7.21 4.11
C LEU A 14 15.83 -7.44 3.66
N THR A 15 14.84 -7.15 4.51
CA THR A 15 13.42 -7.21 4.14
C THR A 15 13.05 -6.14 3.12
N ASP A 16 13.59 -4.92 3.27
CA ASP A 16 13.38 -3.83 2.31
C ASP A 16 14.01 -4.11 0.94
N ALA A 17 15.12 -4.87 0.92
CA ALA A 17 15.79 -5.27 -0.31
C ALA A 17 15.06 -6.38 -1.09
N GLU A 18 14.04 -7.01 -0.51
CA GLU A 18 13.27 -8.07 -1.16
C GLU A 18 12.54 -7.55 -2.41
N LYS A 19 12.51 -8.37 -3.46
CA LYS A 19 11.92 -8.00 -4.75
C LYS A 19 10.39 -8.19 -4.72
N VAL A 20 9.67 -7.14 -5.11
CA VAL A 20 8.21 -7.12 -5.16
C VAL A 20 7.73 -6.77 -6.58
N PRO A 21 6.73 -7.48 -7.12
CA PRO A 21 6.10 -7.10 -8.39
C PRO A 21 5.48 -5.70 -8.29
N THR A 22 5.96 -4.80 -9.15
CA THR A 22 5.51 -3.41 -9.22
C THR A 22 5.07 -3.08 -10.64
N THR A 23 3.89 -2.48 -10.78
CA THR A 23 3.35 -2.01 -12.06
C THR A 23 3.43 -0.50 -12.12
N PHE A 24 3.99 0.06 -13.19
CA PHE A 24 4.04 1.51 -13.37
C PHE A 24 2.75 2.00 -14.01
N SER A 25 2.25 3.13 -13.54
CA SER A 25 1.08 3.80 -14.14
C SER A 25 1.49 4.78 -15.25
N LEU A 26 2.77 5.15 -15.29
CA LEU A 26 3.35 6.07 -16.27
C LEU A 26 3.97 5.28 -17.43
N GLU A 27 3.86 5.82 -18.64
CA GLU A 27 4.62 5.32 -19.78
C GLU A 27 6.08 5.74 -19.63
N LEU A 28 6.97 4.75 -19.46
CA LEU A 28 8.41 4.97 -19.50
C LEU A 28 8.88 4.96 -20.96
N PRO A 29 9.85 5.81 -21.34
CA PRO A 29 10.60 5.64 -22.58
C PRO A 29 11.27 4.25 -22.53
N ASP A 30 10.93 3.38 -23.49
CA ASP A 30 11.21 1.94 -23.51
C ASP A 30 10.54 1.14 -22.38
N PRO A 31 9.27 0.71 -22.55
CA PRO A 31 8.53 0.04 -21.49
C PRO A 31 9.13 -1.34 -21.20
N PRO A 32 9.57 -1.60 -19.95
CA PRO A 32 10.02 -2.92 -19.58
C PRO A 32 8.83 -3.90 -19.52
N PRO A 33 9.07 -5.23 -19.55
CA PRO A 33 8.01 -6.20 -19.33
C PRO A 33 7.39 -5.99 -17.93
N HIS A 34 6.10 -5.71 -17.89
CA HIS A 34 5.34 -5.59 -16.65
C HIS A 34 4.81 -6.95 -16.18
N PRO A 35 4.80 -7.23 -14.86
CA PRO A 35 5.28 -6.41 -13.74
C PRO A 35 6.80 -6.48 -13.50
N LEU A 36 7.38 -5.39 -13.01
CA LEU A 36 8.82 -5.28 -12.74
C LEU A 36 9.17 -5.66 -11.30
N PRO A 37 10.19 -6.51 -11.07
CA PRO A 37 10.65 -6.85 -9.73
C PRO A 37 11.55 -5.74 -9.16
N LEU A 38 10.98 -4.86 -8.33
CA LEU A 38 11.70 -3.77 -7.66
C LEU A 38 11.87 -4.06 -6.17
N PRO A 39 12.92 -3.55 -5.51
CA PRO A 39 13.04 -3.62 -4.06
C PRO A 39 11.85 -2.97 -3.35
N LEU A 40 11.42 -3.57 -2.23
CA LEU A 40 10.26 -3.12 -1.46
C LEU A 40 10.35 -1.65 -1.04
N TRP A 41 11.52 -1.19 -0.60
CA TRP A 41 11.71 0.23 -0.21
C TRP A 41 11.42 1.19 -1.36
N LEU A 42 11.89 0.89 -2.58
CA LEU A 42 11.71 1.74 -3.75
C LEU A 42 10.26 1.68 -4.25
N SER A 43 9.71 0.47 -4.33
CA SER A 43 8.33 0.25 -4.79
C SER A 43 7.31 0.96 -3.90
N THR A 44 7.56 1.02 -2.59
CA THR A 44 6.71 1.73 -1.62
C THR A 44 6.81 3.23 -1.78
N LEU A 45 8.03 3.77 -1.98
CA LEU A 45 8.20 5.19 -2.28
C LEU A 45 7.45 5.58 -3.56
N LEU A 46 7.57 4.81 -4.64
CA LEU A 46 6.88 5.07 -5.91
C LEU A 46 5.35 4.94 -5.79
N ALA A 47 4.87 4.02 -4.97
CA ALA A 47 3.43 3.86 -4.71
C ALA A 47 2.82 5.02 -3.90
N VAL A 48 3.64 5.72 -3.10
CA VAL A 48 3.21 6.91 -2.34
C VAL A 48 3.26 8.18 -3.21
N GLN A 49 4.23 8.27 -4.12
CA GLN A 49 4.36 9.43 -5.00
C GLN A 49 3.16 9.56 -5.93
N ARG A 50 2.65 10.80 -6.05
CA ARG A 50 1.58 11.17 -6.96
C ARG A 50 2.07 12.17 -7.98
N VAL A 51 1.58 12.03 -9.19
CA VAL A 51 1.80 13.00 -10.25
C VAL A 51 0.44 13.47 -10.78
N ASN A 52 0.38 14.77 -11.05
CA ASN A 52 -0.73 15.37 -11.78
C ASN A 52 -0.51 15.04 -13.25
N ALA A 53 -1.13 13.95 -13.71
CA ALA A 53 -1.11 13.62 -15.13
C ALA A 53 -2.02 14.61 -15.87
N PRO A 54 -1.62 15.12 -17.05
CA PRO A 54 -2.52 15.89 -17.90
C PRO A 54 -3.71 15.00 -18.25
N ALA A 55 -4.92 15.56 -18.09
CA ALA A 55 -6.17 14.88 -18.36
C ALA A 55 -6.13 14.23 -19.75
N SER A 56 -6.65 13.00 -19.86
CA SER A 56 -6.95 12.42 -21.16
C SER A 56 -7.76 13.41 -21.99
N SER A 57 -7.58 13.36 -23.31
CA SER A 57 -8.01 14.34 -24.32
C SER A 57 -9.53 14.66 -24.37
N THR A 58 -10.32 14.12 -23.45
CA THR A 58 -11.78 14.28 -23.38
C THR A 58 -12.22 15.36 -22.37
N ASN A 59 -11.38 15.78 -21.41
CA ASN A 59 -11.76 16.87 -20.50
C ASN A 59 -10.55 17.64 -19.92
N PRO A 60 -10.10 18.75 -20.53
CA PRO A 60 -8.84 19.45 -20.18
C PRO A 60 -8.84 20.11 -18.79
N THR A 61 -9.98 20.14 -18.10
CA THR A 61 -10.13 20.70 -16.74
C THR A 61 -9.99 19.65 -15.62
N ALA A 62 -9.98 18.35 -15.96
CA ALA A 62 -9.96 17.26 -14.97
C ALA A 62 -8.53 16.82 -14.63
N THR A 63 -7.94 17.38 -13.57
CA THR A 63 -6.63 16.91 -13.07
C THR A 63 -6.80 15.54 -12.41
N THR A 64 -6.38 14.47 -13.09
CA THR A 64 -6.39 13.13 -12.49
C THR A 64 -5.08 12.92 -11.73
N THR A 65 -5.17 12.77 -10.42
CA THR A 65 -4.02 12.43 -9.57
C THR A 65 -3.78 10.92 -9.64
N THR A 66 -2.68 10.50 -10.28
CA THR A 66 -2.30 9.08 -10.37
C THR A 66 -1.04 8.83 -9.55
N THR A 67 -0.95 7.65 -8.93
CA THR A 67 0.29 7.21 -8.30
C THR A 67 1.27 6.74 -9.37
N LEU A 68 2.57 6.91 -9.12
CA LEU A 68 3.59 6.55 -10.12
C LEU A 68 3.64 5.04 -10.41
N ALA A 69 3.39 4.26 -9.36
CA ALA A 69 3.34 2.82 -9.45
C ALA A 69 2.27 2.24 -8.53
N THR A 70 1.86 1.02 -8.83
CA THR A 70 1.04 0.19 -7.96
C THR A 70 1.88 -0.99 -7.48
N LEU A 71 1.84 -1.20 -6.17
CA LEU A 71 2.50 -2.31 -5.50
C LEU A 71 1.55 -3.51 -5.46
N ASP A 72 1.97 -4.64 -6.05
CA ASP A 72 1.24 -5.90 -5.96
C ASP A 72 1.78 -6.78 -4.81
N ILE A 73 0.97 -7.70 -4.31
CA ILE A 73 1.37 -8.58 -3.21
C ILE A 73 2.41 -9.59 -3.74
N PRO A 74 3.57 -9.76 -3.06
CA PRO A 74 4.56 -10.74 -3.48
C PRO A 74 3.96 -12.16 -3.59
N PRO A 75 4.30 -12.93 -4.65
CA PRO A 75 3.82 -14.30 -4.81
C PRO A 75 4.31 -15.25 -3.70
N ALA A 76 5.41 -14.90 -3.04
CA ALA A 76 5.92 -15.61 -1.86
C ALA A 76 4.95 -15.57 -0.67
N ILE A 77 4.03 -14.59 -0.63
CA ILE A 77 3.03 -14.42 0.45
C ILE A 77 1.63 -14.73 -0.05
N ALA A 78 1.19 -14.12 -1.17
CA ALA A 78 -0.18 -14.25 -1.67
C ALA A 78 -0.39 -15.33 -2.72
N GLY A 79 0.63 -16.13 -3.04
CA GLY A 79 0.46 -17.26 -3.95
C GLY A 79 -0.58 -18.23 -3.40
N ALA A 80 -1.63 -18.49 -4.19
CA ALA A 80 -2.77 -19.34 -3.76
C ALA A 80 -2.31 -20.74 -3.31
N LYS A 81 -1.26 -21.28 -3.94
CA LYS A 81 -0.65 -22.55 -3.55
C LYS A 81 -0.03 -22.48 -2.15
N GLN A 82 0.74 -21.44 -1.88
CA GLN A 82 1.43 -21.23 -0.60
C GLN A 82 0.43 -20.97 0.52
N LEU A 83 -0.58 -20.13 0.27
CA LEU A 83 -1.65 -19.87 1.24
C LEU A 83 -2.49 -21.11 1.54
N ASN A 84 -2.83 -21.89 0.51
CA ASN A 84 -3.58 -23.13 0.72
C ASN A 84 -2.75 -24.18 1.48
N ALA A 85 -1.44 -24.27 1.21
CA ALA A 85 -0.54 -25.15 1.94
C ALA A 85 -0.40 -24.72 3.42
N LEU A 86 -0.24 -23.43 3.68
CA LEU A 86 -0.19 -22.88 5.05
C LEU A 86 -1.50 -23.08 5.81
N ARG A 87 -2.64 -22.99 5.13
CA ARG A 87 -3.98 -23.26 5.71
C ARG A 87 -4.19 -24.75 6.02
N ALA A 88 -3.61 -25.64 5.21
CA ALA A 88 -3.71 -27.09 5.41
C ALA A 88 -2.82 -27.58 6.54
N ASP A 89 -1.52 -27.25 6.50
CA ASP A 89 -0.57 -27.50 7.60
C ASP A 89 0.62 -26.55 7.52
N ALA A 90 0.72 -25.64 8.48
CA ALA A 90 1.79 -24.65 8.55
C ALA A 90 3.17 -25.23 8.88
N ARG A 91 3.26 -26.46 9.42
CA ARG A 91 4.54 -27.07 9.84
C ARG A 91 5.34 -27.65 8.67
N VAL A 92 4.65 -27.98 7.58
CA VAL A 92 5.21 -28.70 6.43
C VAL A 92 5.71 -27.74 5.34
N VAL A 93 5.32 -26.47 5.39
CA VAL A 93 5.71 -25.46 4.39
C VAL A 93 7.13 -24.98 4.64
N ASP A 94 8.01 -25.15 3.65
CA ASP A 94 9.35 -24.55 3.68
C ASP A 94 9.30 -23.05 3.40
N LEU A 95 9.23 -22.25 4.48
CA LEU A 95 9.22 -20.79 4.42
C LEU A 95 10.56 -20.22 3.93
N ARG A 96 11.67 -20.89 4.23
CA ARG A 96 13.02 -20.40 3.90
C ARG A 96 13.31 -20.53 2.41
N GLY A 97 12.75 -21.56 1.77
CA GLY A 97 12.78 -21.73 0.32
C GLY A 97 11.93 -20.70 -0.45
N LEU A 98 10.95 -20.06 0.21
CA LEU A 98 10.11 -19.01 -0.39
C LEU A 98 10.75 -17.62 -0.29
N CYS A 99 11.26 -17.27 0.89
CA CYS A 99 11.92 -15.98 1.15
C CYS A 99 12.80 -16.12 2.41
N ALA A 100 13.95 -15.44 2.44
CA ALA A 100 14.84 -15.46 3.60
C ALA A 100 14.18 -14.87 4.86
N ASN A 101 13.40 -13.80 4.70
CA ASN A 101 12.76 -13.05 5.79
C ASN A 101 11.22 -13.03 5.65
N TRP A 102 10.61 -14.21 5.53
CA TRP A 102 9.18 -14.33 5.21
C TRP A 102 8.25 -13.62 6.21
N PHE A 103 8.50 -13.73 7.52
CA PHE A 103 7.63 -13.12 8.55
C PHE A 103 7.73 -11.59 8.59
N ASP A 104 8.93 -11.03 8.43
CA ASP A 104 9.15 -9.58 8.41
C ASP A 104 8.53 -8.97 7.15
N LEU A 105 8.66 -9.65 6.00
CA LEU A 105 8.01 -9.27 4.76
C LEU A 105 6.48 -9.31 4.92
N ALA A 106 5.92 -10.42 5.43
CA ALA A 106 4.49 -10.56 5.66
C ALA A 106 3.93 -9.49 6.61
N GLY A 107 4.69 -9.13 7.65
CA GLY A 107 4.33 -8.03 8.56
C GLY A 107 4.24 -6.69 7.84
N ARG A 108 5.26 -6.31 7.07
CA ARG A 108 5.26 -5.05 6.30
C ARG A 108 4.18 -4.99 5.23
N VAL A 109 3.99 -6.11 4.53
CA VAL A 109 2.93 -6.31 3.55
C VAL A 109 1.58 -6.07 4.25
N LEU A 110 1.28 -6.82 5.32
CA LEU A 110 0.03 -6.67 6.05
C LEU A 110 -0.21 -5.24 6.56
N GLU A 111 0.82 -4.57 7.07
CA GLU A 111 0.75 -3.18 7.49
C GLU A 111 0.32 -2.26 6.34
N LEU A 112 0.94 -2.40 5.16
CA LEU A 112 0.59 -1.61 3.97
C LEU A 112 -0.86 -1.83 3.51
N TRP A 113 -1.34 -3.08 3.46
CA TRP A 113 -2.70 -3.37 2.99
C TRP A 113 -3.78 -3.07 4.04
N ALA A 114 -3.54 -3.38 5.31
CA ALA A 114 -4.47 -3.05 6.38
C ALA A 114 -4.63 -1.53 6.51
N PHE A 115 -3.52 -0.77 6.41
CA PHE A 115 -3.57 0.69 6.38
C PHE A 115 -4.34 1.21 5.16
N LYS A 116 -4.14 0.65 3.96
CA LYS A 116 -4.89 1.05 2.76
C LYS A 116 -6.40 0.90 2.91
N LEU A 117 -6.87 -0.26 3.36
CA LEU A 117 -8.30 -0.53 3.55
C LEU A 117 -8.89 0.38 4.62
N ARG A 118 -8.19 0.50 5.76
CA ARG A 118 -8.65 1.33 6.88
C ARG A 118 -8.64 2.82 6.54
N ALA A 119 -7.65 3.30 5.80
CA ALA A 119 -7.61 4.68 5.31
C ALA A 119 -8.74 4.98 4.31
N ALA A 120 -9.13 4.01 3.47
CA ALA A 120 -10.28 4.16 2.57
C ALA A 120 -11.61 4.22 3.34
N GLU A 121 -11.79 3.41 4.38
CA GLU A 121 -12.99 3.49 5.22
C GLU A 121 -13.08 4.82 5.99
N ILE A 122 -11.96 5.29 6.55
CA ILE A 122 -11.86 6.62 7.17
C ILE A 122 -12.16 7.72 6.14
N ALA A 123 -11.72 7.55 4.90
CA ALA A 123 -12.01 8.46 3.80
C ALA A 123 -13.50 8.67 3.61
N ASP A 124 -14.23 7.56 3.47
CA ASP A 124 -15.64 7.54 3.15
C ASP A 124 -16.45 8.17 4.29
N HIS A 125 -16.10 7.84 5.53
CA HIS A 125 -16.71 8.45 6.71
C HIS A 125 -16.39 9.93 6.89
N ALA A 126 -15.21 10.39 6.47
CA ALA A 126 -14.84 11.81 6.52
C ALA A 126 -15.54 12.66 5.44
N HIS A 127 -15.83 12.08 4.27
CA HIS A 127 -16.55 12.77 3.18
C HIS A 127 -18.06 12.70 3.31
N ASN A 128 -18.59 11.88 4.21
CA ASN A 128 -20.02 11.79 4.45
C ASN A 128 -20.54 13.07 5.14
N PRO A 129 -21.43 13.86 4.51
CA PRO A 129 -21.97 15.09 5.10
C PRO A 129 -22.80 14.84 6.37
N ARG A 130 -23.22 13.60 6.62
CA ARG A 130 -23.95 13.19 7.83
C ARG A 130 -23.01 12.84 9.00
N GLY A 131 -21.70 12.85 8.76
CA GLY A 131 -20.67 12.48 9.73
C GLY A 131 -20.49 10.97 9.90
N ALA A 132 -19.42 10.60 10.61
CA ALA A 132 -19.13 9.22 10.97
C ALA A 132 -19.97 8.77 12.18
N PRO A 133 -20.45 7.51 12.23
CA PRO A 133 -21.17 7.02 13.39
C PRO A 133 -20.27 6.94 14.63
N PRO A 134 -20.81 7.11 15.85
CA PRO A 134 -20.02 7.11 17.07
C PRO A 134 -19.34 5.76 17.34
N GLU A 135 -19.93 4.66 16.87
CA GLU A 135 -19.32 3.33 16.96
C GLU A 135 -18.03 3.22 16.14
N PHE A 136 -17.98 3.87 14.97
CA PHE A 136 -16.77 3.91 14.13
C PHE A 136 -15.68 4.75 14.80
N THR A 137 -16.04 5.93 15.30
CA THR A 137 -15.05 6.82 15.93
C THR A 137 -14.46 6.25 17.22
N GLN A 138 -15.21 5.46 17.98
CA GLN A 138 -14.69 4.77 19.17
C GLN A 138 -13.66 3.68 18.85
N ARG A 139 -13.64 3.17 17.61
CA ARG A 139 -12.71 2.11 17.16
C ARG A 139 -11.44 2.67 16.53
N LEU A 140 -11.40 3.99 16.28
CA LEU A 140 -10.22 4.68 15.75
C LEU A 140 -9.13 4.75 16.81
N ASP A 141 -7.90 4.43 16.42
CA ASP A 141 -6.72 4.57 17.29
C ASP A 141 -6.33 6.06 17.45
N GLU A 142 -5.57 6.39 18.48
CA GLU A 142 -5.11 7.77 18.76
C GLU A 142 -4.36 8.38 17.57
N ARG A 143 -3.65 7.55 16.82
CA ARG A 143 -2.94 7.93 15.59
C ARG A 143 -3.90 8.33 14.47
N GLU A 144 -5.05 7.66 14.36
CA GLU A 144 -6.07 7.90 13.33
C GLU A 144 -6.96 9.10 13.69
N MET A 145 -7.16 9.34 14.98
CA MET A 145 -7.81 10.52 15.53
C MET A 145 -6.98 11.80 15.39
N ALA A 146 -5.65 11.69 15.39
CA ALA A 146 -4.76 12.85 15.34
C ALA A 146 -4.82 13.59 14.00
N ARG A 147 -4.99 14.92 14.05
CA ARG A 147 -5.06 15.84 12.89
C ARG A 147 -3.91 15.69 11.86
N LYS A 148 -2.78 15.08 12.23
CA LYS A 148 -1.67 14.78 11.30
C LYS A 148 -1.99 13.64 10.33
N CYS A 149 -2.71 12.59 10.78
CA CYS A 149 -3.23 11.56 9.89
C CYS A 149 -4.38 12.08 9.05
N ILE A 150 -5.24 12.94 9.59
CA ILE A 150 -6.25 13.65 8.79
C ILE A 150 -5.59 14.52 7.72
N PHE A 151 -4.42 15.12 7.93
CA PHE A 151 -3.71 15.84 6.86
C PHE A 151 -3.13 14.90 5.80
N HIS A 152 -2.60 13.73 6.17
CA HIS A 152 -2.11 12.74 5.21
C HIS A 152 -3.28 12.07 4.45
N ILE A 153 -4.40 11.82 5.12
CA ILE A 153 -5.65 11.27 4.59
C ILE A 153 -6.39 12.31 3.74
N LEU A 154 -6.44 13.59 4.14
CA LEU A 154 -6.95 14.72 3.34
C LEU A 154 -6.02 15.02 2.15
N VAL A 155 -4.70 14.96 2.29
CA VAL A 155 -3.81 15.07 1.12
C VAL A 155 -4.01 13.88 0.18
N VAL A 156 -4.29 12.69 0.74
CA VAL A 156 -4.62 11.48 -0.02
C VAL A 156 -6.00 11.55 -0.69
N LEU A 157 -6.99 12.27 -0.15
CA LEU A 157 -8.39 12.21 -0.61
C LEU A 157 -9.03 13.54 -1.05
N PHE A 158 -8.65 14.66 -0.44
CA PHE A 158 -9.22 15.99 -0.73
C PHE A 158 -8.87 16.47 -2.14
N PHE A 159 -7.73 16.03 -2.69
CA PHE A 159 -7.43 16.22 -4.13
C PHE A 159 -8.02 15.14 -5.05
N GLY A 160 -8.65 14.10 -4.49
CA GLY A 160 -9.41 13.10 -5.24
C GLY A 160 -10.87 13.49 -5.50
N LEU A 161 -11.48 14.33 -4.66
CA LEU A 161 -12.91 14.68 -4.77
C LEU A 161 -13.21 16.07 -5.35
N VAL A 162 -12.27 17.02 -5.32
CA VAL A 162 -12.49 18.37 -5.91
C VAL A 162 -12.60 18.34 -7.45
N GLY A 163 -12.26 17.21 -8.10
CA GLY A 163 -12.48 17.00 -9.54
C GLY A 163 -13.88 16.49 -9.93
N ARG A 164 -14.88 16.51 -9.03
CA ARG A 164 -16.25 16.05 -9.30
C ARG A 164 -17.35 17.11 -9.07
N LEU A 165 -17.00 18.39 -9.24
CA LEU A 165 -17.95 19.50 -9.42
C LEU A 165 -17.62 20.24 -10.72
#